data_AF-A0A3B8UI96-F1
#
_entry.id   AF-A0A3B8UI96-F1
#
_cell.length_a   1.000
_cell.length_b   1.000
_cell.length_c   1.000
_cell.angle_alpha   90.00
_cell.angle_beta   90.00
_cell.angle_gamma   90.00
#
_symmetry.space_group_name_H-M   'P 1'
#
loop_
_entity.id
_entity.type
_entity.pdbx_description
1 polymer ?
#
loop_
_entity_poly.entity_id
_entity_poly.type
_entity_poly.pdbx_seq_one_letter_code
_entity_poly.pdbx_strand_id
1 'polypeptide(L)'
;TQTGQEVTAVVSCNMADGISSVCRMADCVNAKVIPVNIGIAQDLPGSLIKTEDYKGLVNRRVMSGTKNFLKEPAMTKQQLIKAVKAGIEQVKCCKDDGYNILATGEMGIGNTTTSAALACILLDMNPREVTGRGAGLSDEGLLKKTEVIRKAKEMYGIYKNDPLELLRCIGGLDVAGLTGVYIGGAVYRLPVVVDGVISAVAALIAVRLCH
;
A
#
# COMPACT_ATOMS: atom_id res chain seq x y z
N THR A 1 1.79 0.52 -15.67
CA THR A 1 0.86 1.62 -15.40
C THR A 1 0.78 2.49 -16.65
N GLN A 2 -0.36 3.14 -16.91
CA GLN A 2 -0.53 4.11 -18.00
C GLN A 2 -0.33 5.56 -17.52
N THR A 3 -0.27 5.77 -16.20
CA THR A 3 -0.04 7.07 -15.55
C THR A 3 1.37 7.14 -14.95
N GLY A 4 1.92 8.35 -14.88
CA GLY A 4 3.23 8.61 -14.27
C GLY A 4 3.19 8.55 -12.74
N GLN A 5 4.37 8.46 -12.13
CA GLN A 5 4.49 8.31 -10.68
C GLN A 5 4.08 9.56 -9.90
N GLU A 6 4.16 10.74 -10.53
CA GLU A 6 3.76 12.04 -10.01
C GLU A 6 2.29 12.08 -9.59
N VAL A 7 1.42 11.28 -10.22
CA VAL A 7 0.00 11.20 -9.87
C VAL A 7 -0.20 10.77 -8.42
N THR A 8 0.71 9.94 -7.87
CA THR A 8 0.67 9.56 -6.44
C THR A 8 0.77 10.79 -5.54
N ALA A 9 1.67 11.72 -5.85
CA ALA A 9 1.85 12.96 -5.09
C ALA A 9 0.62 13.87 -5.24
N VAL A 10 0.14 14.06 -6.47
CA VAL A 10 -1.03 14.89 -6.78
C VAL A 10 -2.25 14.44 -5.98
N VAL A 11 -2.61 13.16 -6.04
CA VAL A 11 -3.81 12.66 -5.35
C VAL A 11 -3.62 12.68 -3.83
N SER A 12 -2.41 12.42 -3.32
CA SER A 12 -2.14 12.49 -1.88
C SER A 12 -2.27 13.91 -1.34
N CYS A 13 -1.81 14.93 -2.08
CA CYS A 13 -2.04 16.33 -1.74
C CYS A 13 -3.53 16.69 -1.82
N ASN A 14 -4.25 16.20 -2.85
CA ASN A 14 -5.71 16.38 -2.94
C ASN A 14 -6.48 15.74 -1.77
N MET A 15 -5.99 14.64 -1.19
CA MET A 15 -6.53 14.08 0.05
C MET A 15 -6.26 14.99 1.25
N ALA A 16 -5.05 15.56 1.33
CA ALA A 16 -4.67 16.49 2.40
C ALA A 16 -5.50 17.78 2.37
N ASP A 17 -5.83 18.25 1.16
CA ASP A 17 -6.68 19.42 0.92
C ASP A 17 -8.19 19.14 1.06
N GLY A 18 -8.59 17.87 1.26
CA GLY A 18 -9.99 17.50 1.42
C GLY A 18 -10.82 17.45 0.12
N ILE A 19 -10.17 17.49 -1.04
CA ILE A 19 -10.85 17.61 -2.35
C ILE A 19 -10.89 16.29 -3.15
N SER A 20 -10.28 15.23 -2.66
CA SER A 20 -10.34 13.90 -3.29
C SER A 20 -11.73 13.26 -3.16
N SER A 21 -12.01 12.24 -3.99
CA SER A 21 -13.27 11.48 -3.93
C SER A 21 -13.48 10.80 -2.57
N VAL A 22 -12.43 10.25 -1.95
CA VAL A 22 -12.53 9.64 -0.61
C VAL A 22 -12.87 10.66 0.46
N CYS A 23 -12.41 11.91 0.33
CA CYS A 23 -12.79 12.99 1.25
C CYS A 23 -14.29 13.28 1.16
N ARG A 24 -14.84 13.39 -0.06
CA ARG A 24 -16.28 13.59 -0.27
C ARG A 24 -17.12 12.43 0.28
N MET A 25 -16.67 11.19 0.13
CA MET A 25 -17.36 10.03 0.71
C MET A 25 -17.28 10.00 2.23
N ALA A 26 -16.12 10.35 2.81
CA ALA A 26 -15.91 10.41 4.25
C ALA A 26 -16.77 11.50 4.91
N ASP A 27 -16.94 12.65 4.25
CA ASP A 27 -17.81 13.74 4.69
C ASP A 27 -19.27 13.25 4.86
N CYS A 28 -19.77 12.39 3.97
CA CYS A 28 -21.12 11.83 4.05
C CYS A 28 -21.37 10.96 5.29
N VAL A 29 -20.32 10.43 5.92
CA VAL A 29 -20.40 9.55 7.09
C VAL A 29 -19.71 10.15 8.32
N ASN A 30 -19.37 11.44 8.28
CA ASN A 30 -18.64 12.16 9.32
C ASN A 30 -17.33 11.45 9.74
N ALA A 31 -16.62 10.89 8.76
CA ALA A 31 -15.30 10.27 8.95
C ALA A 31 -14.20 11.25 8.56
N LYS A 32 -13.05 11.17 9.25
CA LYS A 32 -11.86 11.96 8.91
C LYS A 32 -10.91 11.16 8.04
N VAL A 33 -10.52 11.73 6.90
CA VAL A 33 -9.44 11.19 6.05
C VAL A 33 -8.10 11.62 6.61
N ILE A 34 -7.19 10.67 6.80
CA ILE A 34 -5.81 10.90 7.27
C ILE A 34 -4.85 10.34 6.22
N PRO A 35 -4.41 11.15 5.24
CA PRO A 35 -3.45 10.68 4.27
C PRO A 35 -2.06 10.57 4.92
N VAL A 36 -1.35 9.48 4.61
CA VAL A 36 -0.03 9.18 5.19
C VAL A 36 0.98 8.96 4.07
N ASN A 37 2.01 9.81 4.01
CA ASN A 37 3.14 9.63 3.12
C ASN A 37 4.10 8.61 3.73
N ILE A 38 4.00 7.35 3.32
CA ILE A 38 4.94 6.28 3.72
C ILE A 38 6.11 6.12 2.74
N GLY A 39 5.99 6.64 1.52
CA GLY A 39 7.01 6.45 0.50
C GLY A 39 6.70 7.00 -0.89
N ILE A 40 6.03 8.15 -0.99
CA ILE A 40 5.79 8.81 -2.28
C ILE A 40 7.13 9.06 -2.97
N ALA A 41 7.24 8.69 -4.25
CA ALA A 41 8.52 8.69 -4.98
C ALA A 41 9.00 10.10 -5.33
N GLN A 42 8.09 11.00 -5.66
CA GLN A 42 8.38 12.33 -6.20
C GLN A 42 7.50 13.38 -5.50
N ASP A 43 7.99 14.60 -5.42
CA ASP A 43 7.20 15.72 -4.90
C ASP A 43 6.14 16.19 -5.90
N LEU A 44 5.24 17.06 -5.44
CA LEU A 44 4.17 17.62 -6.27
C LEU A 44 4.78 18.44 -7.43
N PRO A 45 4.48 18.13 -8.71
CA PRO A 45 5.03 18.86 -9.84
C PRO A 45 4.71 20.35 -9.78
N GLY A 46 5.72 21.20 -9.96
CA GLY A 46 5.57 22.66 -9.95
C GLY A 46 5.39 23.29 -8.55
N SER A 47 5.41 22.50 -7.48
CA SER A 47 5.38 22.99 -6.09
C SER A 47 6.79 23.14 -5.53
N LEU A 48 7.02 24.20 -4.74
CA LEU A 48 8.22 24.34 -3.90
C LEU A 48 8.09 23.58 -2.57
N ILE A 49 6.86 23.22 -2.18
CA ILE A 49 6.57 22.46 -0.96
C ILE A 49 6.77 20.98 -1.26
N LYS A 50 7.66 20.34 -0.50
CA LYS A 50 7.87 18.89 -0.55
C LYS A 50 6.68 18.15 0.04
N THR A 51 6.44 16.93 -0.43
CA THR A 51 5.40 16.04 0.11
C THR A 51 5.62 15.69 1.58
N GLU A 52 6.85 15.80 2.07
CA GLU A 52 7.22 15.60 3.48
C GLU A 52 6.77 16.76 4.39
N ASP A 53 6.63 17.95 3.82
CA ASP A 53 6.29 19.19 4.52
C ASP A 53 4.86 19.67 4.20
N TYR A 54 4.11 18.87 3.44
CA TYR A 54 2.77 19.25 2.95
C TYR A 54 1.75 19.19 4.09
N LYS A 55 1.10 20.33 4.38
CA LYS A 55 0.11 20.42 5.46
C LYS A 55 -1.05 19.46 5.22
N GLY A 56 -1.44 18.70 6.25
CA GLY A 56 -2.53 17.72 6.15
C GLY A 56 -2.09 16.34 5.65
N LEU A 57 -0.85 16.20 5.17
CA LEU A 57 -0.24 14.91 4.80
C LEU A 57 0.68 14.45 5.92
N VAL A 58 0.31 13.37 6.62
CA VAL A 58 1.13 12.83 7.71
C VAL A 58 2.41 12.22 7.13
N ASN A 59 3.56 12.80 7.47
CA ASN A 59 4.84 12.30 6.99
C ASN A 59 5.35 11.13 7.84
N ARG A 60 5.44 9.94 7.23
CA ARG A 60 6.09 8.74 7.78
C ARG A 60 7.02 8.11 6.75
N ARG A 61 7.65 8.93 5.89
CA ARG A 61 8.38 8.44 4.73
C ARG A 61 9.52 7.50 5.12
N VAL A 62 9.55 6.34 4.49
CA VAL A 62 10.59 5.33 4.66
C VAL A 62 11.68 5.48 3.61
N MET A 63 11.28 5.67 2.35
CA MET A 63 12.15 5.92 1.20
C MET A 63 11.32 6.50 0.03
N SER A 64 11.98 6.96 -1.03
CA SER A 64 11.34 7.55 -2.21
C SER A 64 10.96 6.49 -3.24
N GLY A 65 9.79 5.85 -3.06
CA GLY A 65 9.34 4.75 -3.90
C GLY A 65 10.15 3.47 -3.70
N THR A 66 9.54 2.31 -3.98
CA THR A 66 10.24 1.02 -3.89
C THR A 66 11.10 0.75 -5.12
N LYS A 67 12.07 -0.14 -4.97
CA LYS A 67 12.87 -0.62 -6.09
C LYS A 67 12.06 -1.55 -6.99
N ASN A 68 12.54 -1.77 -8.21
CA ASN A 68 11.93 -2.72 -9.14
C ASN A 68 12.29 -4.15 -8.75
N PHE A 69 11.31 -4.88 -8.22
CA PHE A 69 11.49 -6.27 -7.75
C PHE A 69 11.95 -7.25 -8.82
N LEU A 70 11.81 -6.95 -10.11
CA LEU A 70 12.37 -7.81 -11.17
C LEU A 70 13.91 -7.73 -11.27
N LYS A 71 14.53 -6.76 -10.60
CA LYS A 71 15.98 -6.53 -10.61
C LYS A 71 16.60 -6.77 -9.24
N GLU A 72 15.95 -6.32 -8.18
CA GLU A 72 16.43 -6.40 -6.81
C GLU A 72 15.25 -6.25 -5.83
N PRO A 73 15.37 -6.68 -4.56
CA PRO A 73 14.28 -6.56 -3.60
C PRO A 73 13.70 -5.14 -3.48
N ALA A 74 12.38 -5.04 -3.40
CA ALA A 74 11.64 -3.78 -3.36
C ALA A 74 12.09 -2.84 -2.23
N MET A 75 12.48 -3.40 -1.08
CA MET A 75 13.00 -2.65 0.07
C MET A 75 13.98 -3.49 0.91
N THR A 76 14.75 -2.83 1.77
CA THR A 76 15.60 -3.51 2.78
C THR A 76 14.76 -4.01 3.95
N LYS A 77 15.31 -4.94 4.76
CA LYS A 77 14.65 -5.42 5.98
C LYS A 77 14.36 -4.28 6.97
N GLN A 78 15.29 -3.34 7.10
CA GLN A 78 15.13 -2.16 7.96
C GLN A 78 14.00 -1.25 7.46
N GLN A 79 13.91 -1.04 6.15
CA GLN A 79 12.84 -0.26 5.53
C GLN A 79 11.48 -0.94 5.72
N LEU A 80 11.39 -2.26 5.53
CA LEU A 80 10.18 -3.03 5.81
C LEU A 80 9.71 -2.85 7.26
N ILE A 81 10.61 -3.06 8.22
CA ILE A 81 10.31 -2.90 9.64
C ILE A 81 9.84 -1.47 9.93
N LYS A 82 10.49 -0.45 9.34
CA LYS A 82 10.09 0.96 9.50
C LYS A 82 8.68 1.20 8.95
N ALA A 83 8.35 0.65 7.79
CA ALA A 83 7.03 0.80 7.18
C ALA A 83 5.92 0.13 8.01
N VAL A 84 6.14 -1.10 8.48
CA VAL A 84 5.18 -1.80 9.36
C VAL A 84 5.00 -1.04 10.67
N LYS A 85 6.09 -0.57 11.30
CA LYS A 85 6.01 0.24 12.51
C LYS A 85 5.24 1.53 12.30
N ALA A 86 5.45 2.22 11.17
CA ALA A 86 4.71 3.43 10.83
C ALA A 86 3.18 3.18 10.79
N GLY A 87 2.73 2.05 10.28
CA GLY A 87 1.32 1.65 10.31
C GLY A 87 0.79 1.41 11.73
N ILE A 88 1.54 0.66 12.55
CA ILE A 88 1.17 0.38 13.96
C ILE A 88 1.08 1.69 14.76
N GLU A 89 2.06 2.57 14.61
CA GLU A 89 2.11 3.88 15.27
C GLU A 89 0.96 4.77 14.81
N GLN A 90 0.58 4.72 13.53
CA GLN A 90 -0.57 5.48 13.04
C GLN A 90 -1.86 5.04 13.71
N VAL A 91 -2.06 3.73 13.92
CA VAL A 91 -3.22 3.23 14.67
C VAL A 91 -3.20 3.69 16.12
N LYS A 92 -2.02 3.68 16.76
CA LYS A 92 -1.87 4.22 18.13
C LYS A 92 -2.31 5.68 18.18
N CYS A 93 -1.82 6.52 17.27
CA CYS A 93 -2.22 7.93 17.19
C CYS A 93 -3.73 8.07 17.03
N CYS A 94 -4.36 7.29 16.13
CA CYS A 94 -5.81 7.34 15.98
C CYS A 94 -6.54 6.87 17.26
N LYS A 95 -6.04 5.85 17.95
CA LYS A 95 -6.65 5.40 19.21
C LYS A 95 -6.57 6.48 20.29
N ASP A 96 -5.41 7.13 20.41
CA ASP A 96 -5.15 8.20 21.37
C ASP A 96 -6.00 9.45 21.05
N ASP A 97 -6.26 9.73 19.77
CA ASP A 97 -7.16 10.79 19.30
C ASP A 97 -8.66 10.45 19.48
N GLY A 98 -8.99 9.26 20.01
CA GLY A 98 -10.36 8.87 20.34
C GLY A 98 -11.14 8.19 19.20
N TYR A 99 -10.51 7.84 18.08
CA TYR A 99 -11.17 7.05 17.04
C TYR A 99 -11.49 5.64 17.56
N ASN A 100 -12.67 5.12 17.19
CA ASN A 100 -13.19 3.83 17.64
C ASN A 100 -13.34 2.79 16.50
N ILE A 101 -13.13 3.20 15.26
CA ILE A 101 -13.07 2.35 14.06
C ILE A 101 -12.18 3.04 13.03
N LEU A 102 -11.44 2.26 12.25
CA LEU A 102 -10.66 2.74 11.12
C LEU A 102 -11.16 2.09 9.83
N ALA A 103 -11.10 2.84 8.72
CA ALA A 103 -11.16 2.27 7.38
C ALA A 103 -9.83 2.51 6.69
N THR A 104 -9.39 1.54 5.91
CA THR A 104 -8.11 1.61 5.19
C THR A 104 -8.31 2.12 3.77
N GLY A 105 -7.24 2.62 3.19
CA GLY A 105 -7.16 2.98 1.79
C GLY A 105 -5.69 3.08 1.40
N GLU A 106 -5.43 3.08 0.10
CA GLU A 106 -4.10 3.26 -0.46
C GLU A 106 -4.14 4.27 -1.60
N MET A 107 -2.98 4.83 -1.90
CA MET A 107 -2.75 5.53 -3.15
C MET A 107 -1.33 5.23 -3.61
N GLY A 108 -1.18 4.49 -4.69
CA GLY A 108 0.12 4.17 -5.26
C GLY A 108 0.05 3.78 -6.73
N ILE A 109 0.74 4.51 -7.60
CA ILE A 109 0.78 4.11 -9.01
C ILE A 109 1.60 2.83 -9.18
N GLY A 110 0.93 1.76 -9.63
CA GLY A 110 1.54 0.46 -9.97
C GLY A 110 1.38 -0.64 -8.91
N ASN A 111 0.84 -0.31 -7.74
CA ASN A 111 0.70 -1.26 -6.62
C ASN A 111 -0.33 -2.38 -6.83
N THR A 112 -1.25 -2.25 -7.79
CA THR A 112 -2.12 -3.36 -8.19
C THR A 112 -1.35 -4.52 -8.80
N THR A 113 -0.12 -4.29 -9.30
CA THR A 113 0.76 -5.36 -9.81
C THR A 113 1.46 -6.08 -8.68
N THR A 114 2.06 -5.34 -7.74
CA THR A 114 2.75 -5.91 -6.57
C THR A 114 1.76 -6.67 -5.69
N SER A 115 0.56 -6.12 -5.48
CA SER A 115 -0.48 -6.77 -4.67
C SER A 115 -1.05 -8.03 -5.31
N ALA A 116 -1.25 -8.03 -6.64
CA ALA A 116 -1.65 -9.24 -7.35
C ALA A 116 -0.55 -10.31 -7.30
N ALA A 117 0.73 -9.94 -7.40
CA ALA A 117 1.85 -10.87 -7.26
C ALA A 117 1.95 -11.47 -5.85
N LEU A 118 1.79 -10.64 -4.81
CA LEU A 118 1.71 -11.09 -3.42
C LEU A 118 0.55 -12.07 -3.22
N ALA A 119 -0.66 -11.72 -3.65
CA ALA A 119 -1.84 -12.59 -3.57
C ALA A 119 -1.61 -13.92 -4.29
N CYS A 120 -1.05 -13.88 -5.51
CA CYS A 120 -0.73 -15.06 -6.31
C CYS A 120 0.11 -16.09 -5.54
N ILE A 121 1.15 -15.61 -4.86
CA ILE A 121 2.11 -16.47 -4.16
C ILE A 121 1.51 -16.94 -2.83
N LEU A 122 0.93 -16.03 -2.03
CA LEU A 122 0.39 -16.34 -0.70
C LEU A 122 -0.79 -17.31 -0.76
N LEU A 123 -1.62 -17.22 -1.80
CA LEU A 123 -2.81 -18.05 -2.02
C LEU A 123 -2.57 -19.20 -3.01
N ASP A 124 -1.36 -19.31 -3.56
CA ASP A 124 -0.98 -20.30 -4.57
C ASP A 124 -1.86 -20.34 -5.83
N MET A 125 -2.32 -19.17 -6.26
CA MET A 125 -3.22 -19.04 -7.40
C MET A 125 -2.46 -19.05 -8.72
N ASN A 126 -3.20 -19.20 -9.82
CA ASN A 126 -2.66 -18.97 -11.15
C ASN A 126 -2.51 -17.45 -11.39
N PRO A 127 -1.39 -16.96 -11.95
CA PRO A 127 -1.21 -15.55 -12.32
C PRO A 127 -2.39 -14.96 -13.11
N ARG A 128 -3.04 -15.74 -13.98
CA ARG A 128 -4.19 -15.27 -14.77
C ARG A 128 -5.43 -14.96 -13.92
N GLU A 129 -5.63 -15.67 -12.81
CA GLU A 129 -6.80 -15.52 -11.94
C GLU A 129 -6.72 -14.26 -11.08
N VAL A 130 -5.51 -13.85 -10.71
CA VAL A 130 -5.27 -12.66 -9.87
C VAL A 130 -5.03 -11.38 -10.69
N THR A 131 -4.88 -11.50 -12.01
CA THR A 131 -4.60 -10.35 -12.87
C THR A 131 -5.90 -9.69 -13.33
N GLY A 132 -6.29 -8.61 -12.64
CA GLY A 132 -7.36 -7.72 -13.11
C GLY A 132 -6.84 -6.59 -14.01
N ARG A 133 -7.75 -6.00 -14.81
CA ARG A 133 -7.48 -4.82 -15.67
C ARG A 133 -7.09 -3.56 -14.90
N GLY A 134 -7.33 -3.50 -13.58
CA GLY A 134 -7.03 -2.33 -12.76
C GLY A 134 -7.70 -1.08 -13.30
N ALA A 135 -6.94 0.03 -13.42
CA ALA A 135 -7.40 1.30 -13.96
C ALA A 135 -7.58 1.32 -15.50
N GLY A 136 -8.16 0.26 -16.09
CA GLY A 136 -8.52 0.24 -17.52
C GLY A 136 -7.43 -0.24 -18.49
N LEU A 137 -6.58 -1.19 -18.10
CA LEU A 137 -5.54 -1.72 -18.99
C LEU A 137 -6.11 -2.35 -20.30
N SER A 138 -5.39 -2.10 -21.40
CA SER A 138 -5.56 -2.81 -22.68
C SER A 138 -5.23 -4.29 -22.54
N ASP A 139 -5.60 -5.11 -23.53
CA ASP A 139 -5.30 -6.55 -23.53
C ASP A 139 -3.79 -6.83 -23.49
N GLU A 140 -3.00 -6.04 -24.21
CA GLU A 140 -1.53 -6.08 -24.12
C GLU A 140 -1.03 -5.72 -22.71
N GLY A 141 -1.65 -4.71 -22.08
CA GLY A 141 -1.36 -4.33 -20.70
C GLY A 141 -1.66 -5.43 -19.69
N LEU A 142 -2.76 -6.17 -19.90
CA LEU A 142 -3.16 -7.31 -19.09
C LEU A 142 -2.18 -8.49 -19.25
N LEU A 143 -1.79 -8.81 -20.48
CA LEU A 143 -0.80 -9.85 -20.77
C LEU A 143 0.56 -9.53 -20.11
N LYS A 144 1.03 -8.29 -20.28
CA LYS A 144 2.27 -7.83 -19.65
C LYS A 144 2.22 -7.92 -18.13
N LYS A 145 1.08 -7.56 -17.52
CA LYS A 145 0.89 -7.65 -16.06
C LYS A 145 0.89 -9.10 -15.59
N THR A 146 0.21 -9.99 -16.31
CA THR A 146 0.19 -11.43 -16.04
C THR A 146 1.61 -12.01 -16.07
N GLU A 147 2.40 -11.62 -17.07
CA GLU A 147 3.78 -12.07 -17.22
C GLU A 147 4.70 -11.58 -16.10
N VAL A 148 4.51 -10.34 -15.65
CA VAL A 148 5.22 -9.80 -14.48
C VAL A 148 4.88 -10.61 -13.21
N ILE A 149 3.61 -10.96 -13.02
CA ILE A 149 3.16 -11.77 -11.87
C ILE A 149 3.72 -13.19 -11.94
N ARG A 150 3.74 -13.80 -13.13
CA ARG A 150 4.36 -15.12 -13.36
C ARG A 150 5.85 -15.10 -12.96
N LYS A 151 6.61 -14.11 -13.45
CA LYS A 151 8.02 -13.95 -13.08
C LYS A 151 8.22 -13.73 -11.59
N ALA A 152 7.35 -12.95 -10.95
CA ALA A 152 7.39 -12.77 -9.49
C ALA A 152 7.22 -14.11 -8.75
N LYS A 153 6.24 -14.95 -9.18
CA LYS A 153 6.02 -16.28 -8.59
C LYS A 153 7.23 -17.20 -8.78
N GLU A 154 7.90 -17.15 -9.93
CA GLU A 154 9.11 -17.95 -10.19
C GLU A 154 10.30 -17.50 -9.34
N MET A 155 10.53 -16.20 -9.22
CA MET A 155 11.68 -15.66 -8.48
C MET A 155 11.51 -15.74 -6.96
N TYR A 156 10.28 -15.53 -6.46
CA TYR A 156 10.02 -15.29 -5.04
C TYR A 156 9.05 -16.29 -4.40
N GLY A 157 8.54 -17.28 -5.16
CA GLY A 157 7.63 -18.30 -4.65
C GLY A 157 8.20 -19.13 -3.49
N ILE A 158 9.53 -19.24 -3.40
CA ILE A 158 10.22 -19.88 -2.27
C ILE A 158 9.90 -19.22 -0.91
N TYR A 159 9.51 -17.95 -0.90
CA TYR A 159 9.16 -17.19 0.31
C TYR A 159 7.67 -17.25 0.66
N LYS A 160 6.88 -18.15 0.03
CA LYS A 160 5.43 -18.29 0.31
C LYS A 160 5.09 -18.42 1.80
N ASN A 161 5.96 -19.09 2.57
CA ASN A 161 5.77 -19.32 4.00
C ASN A 161 6.49 -18.28 4.88
N ASP A 162 7.18 -17.31 4.29
CA ASP A 162 7.75 -16.15 4.97
C ASP A 162 7.12 -14.86 4.39
N PRO A 163 5.91 -14.50 4.86
CA PRO A 163 5.16 -13.38 4.29
C PRO A 163 5.86 -12.02 4.46
N LEU A 164 6.72 -11.83 5.47
CA LEU A 164 7.52 -10.61 5.60
C LEU A 164 8.63 -10.58 4.55
N GLU A 165 9.35 -11.68 4.34
CA GLU A 165 10.39 -11.74 3.33
C GLU A 165 9.82 -11.57 1.92
N LEU A 166 8.64 -12.15 1.67
CA LEU A 166 7.92 -11.94 0.43
C LEU A 166 7.51 -10.46 0.23
N LEU A 167 6.92 -9.85 1.26
CA LEU A 167 6.56 -8.42 1.25
C LEU A 167 7.79 -7.52 1.04
N ARG A 168 8.94 -7.86 1.65
CA ARG A 168 10.22 -7.17 1.46
C ARG A 168 10.69 -7.22 0.00
N CYS A 169 10.52 -8.37 -0.64
CA CYS A 169 11.05 -8.63 -1.97
C CYS A 169 10.19 -8.01 -3.08
N ILE A 170 8.87 -8.19 -3.04
CA ILE A 170 7.98 -7.85 -4.17
C ILE A 170 6.86 -6.88 -3.84
N GLY A 171 6.68 -6.50 -2.58
CA GLY A 171 5.60 -5.62 -2.16
C GLY A 171 5.90 -4.13 -2.29
N GLY A 172 4.97 -3.33 -1.79
CA GLY A 172 5.08 -1.87 -1.72
C GLY A 172 5.12 -1.37 -0.28
N LEU A 173 5.58 -0.13 -0.08
CA LEU A 173 5.58 0.52 1.24
C LEU A 173 4.15 0.78 1.73
N ASP A 174 3.22 1.01 0.82
CA ASP A 174 1.78 1.07 1.07
C ASP A 174 1.25 -0.22 1.69
N VAL A 175 1.53 -1.38 1.08
CA VAL A 175 1.14 -2.70 1.60
C VAL A 175 1.80 -2.96 2.95
N ALA A 176 3.08 -2.60 3.11
CA ALA A 176 3.77 -2.76 4.39
C ALA A 176 3.20 -1.86 5.50
N GLY A 177 2.86 -0.61 5.18
CA GLY A 177 2.15 0.30 6.08
C GLY A 177 0.80 -0.25 6.48
N LEU A 178 -0.01 -0.69 5.52
CA LEU A 178 -1.32 -1.28 5.79
C LEU A 178 -1.23 -2.57 6.61
N THR A 179 -0.21 -3.40 6.36
CA THR A 179 0.06 -4.59 7.20
C THR A 179 0.27 -4.16 8.65
N GLY A 180 1.04 -3.09 8.87
CA GLY A 180 1.20 -2.46 10.17
C GLY A 180 -0.10 -1.91 10.77
N VAL A 181 -0.98 -1.33 9.95
CA VAL A 181 -2.30 -0.87 10.40
C VAL A 181 -3.16 -2.03 10.91
N TYR A 182 -3.17 -3.18 10.22
CA TYR A 182 -3.93 -4.34 10.69
C TYR A 182 -3.36 -4.94 11.99
N ILE A 183 -2.03 -5.05 12.09
CA ILE A 183 -1.36 -5.47 13.33
C ILE A 183 -1.68 -4.49 14.46
N GLY A 184 -1.60 -3.18 14.20
CA GLY A 184 -1.94 -2.13 15.15
C GLY A 184 -3.40 -2.22 15.60
N GLY A 185 -4.33 -2.47 14.67
CA GLY A 185 -5.75 -2.67 14.97
C GLY A 185 -5.97 -3.80 15.98
N ALA A 186 -5.29 -4.92 15.79
CA ALA A 186 -5.32 -6.04 16.75
C ALA A 186 -4.71 -5.64 18.11
N VAL A 187 -3.55 -5.00 18.12
CA VAL A 187 -2.84 -4.58 19.35
C VAL A 187 -3.67 -3.60 20.18
N TYR A 188 -4.25 -2.57 19.54
CA TYR A 188 -5.00 -1.50 20.22
C TYR A 188 -6.50 -1.79 20.32
N ARG A 189 -6.93 -3.00 19.93
CA ARG A 189 -8.34 -3.44 19.90
C ARG A 189 -9.23 -2.41 19.19
N LEU A 190 -8.78 -1.98 18.02
CA LEU A 190 -9.45 -1.02 17.17
C LEU A 190 -9.87 -1.74 15.88
N PRO A 191 -11.18 -1.90 15.61
CA PRO A 191 -11.64 -2.51 14.37
C PRO A 191 -11.12 -1.75 13.15
N VAL A 192 -10.62 -2.50 12.16
CA VAL A 192 -10.09 -1.96 10.90
C VAL A 192 -10.86 -2.56 9.73
N VAL A 193 -11.55 -1.71 8.98
CA VAL A 193 -12.28 -2.09 7.77
C VAL A 193 -11.32 -2.21 6.60
N VAL A 194 -11.38 -3.35 5.92
CA VAL A 194 -10.66 -3.63 4.68
C VAL A 194 -11.39 -2.98 3.51
N ASP A 195 -10.66 -2.24 2.69
CA ASP A 195 -11.17 -1.60 1.47
C ASP A 195 -11.07 -2.55 0.25
N GLY A 196 -10.19 -2.27 -0.70
CA GLY A 196 -10.04 -3.07 -1.91
C GLY A 196 -8.99 -4.18 -1.80
N VAL A 197 -8.68 -4.78 -2.96
CA VAL A 197 -7.74 -5.90 -3.09
C VAL A 197 -6.38 -5.64 -2.44
N ILE A 198 -5.82 -4.44 -2.60
CA ILE A 198 -4.49 -4.11 -2.05
C ILE A 198 -4.53 -4.13 -0.53
N SER A 199 -5.59 -3.57 0.05
CA SER A 199 -5.81 -3.60 1.49
C SER A 199 -6.06 -5.01 2.02
N ALA A 200 -6.82 -5.83 1.28
CA ALA A 200 -7.05 -7.23 1.62
C ALA A 200 -5.75 -8.06 1.59
N VAL A 201 -4.84 -7.79 0.67
CA VAL A 201 -3.51 -8.44 0.63
C VAL A 201 -2.68 -8.08 1.86
N ALA A 202 -2.68 -6.81 2.27
CA ALA A 202 -2.01 -6.39 3.50
C ALA A 202 -2.63 -7.06 4.75
N ALA A 203 -3.95 -7.21 4.80
CA ALA A 203 -4.64 -7.94 5.87
C ALA A 203 -4.24 -9.42 5.88
N LEU A 204 -4.19 -10.08 4.71
CA LEU A 204 -3.75 -11.47 4.58
C LEU A 204 -2.33 -11.67 5.10
N ILE A 205 -1.40 -10.75 4.79
CA ILE A 205 -0.04 -10.77 5.32
C ILE A 205 -0.08 -10.68 6.84
N ALA A 206 -0.81 -9.72 7.41
CA ALA A 206 -0.92 -9.56 8.87
C ALA A 206 -1.45 -10.83 9.55
N VAL A 207 -2.51 -11.45 9.00
CA VAL A 207 -3.09 -12.70 9.52
C VAL A 207 -2.05 -13.84 9.49
N ARG A 208 -1.28 -13.97 8.42
CA ARG A 208 -0.24 -15.01 8.29
C ARG A 208 0.95 -14.83 9.26
N LEU A 209 1.12 -13.65 9.87
CA LEU A 209 2.15 -13.41 10.89
C LEU A 209 1.72 -13.77 12.30
N CYS A 210 0.41 -13.87 12.53
CA CYS A 210 -0.16 -14.13 13.84
C CYS A 210 -0.71 -15.56 13.99
N HIS A 211 -0.50 -16.41 12.97
CA HIS A 211 -0.94 -17.81 12.93
C HIS A 211 0.22 -18.80 13.09
#